data_AF-A0A3S0XBZ6-F1
#
_entry.id   AF-A0A3S0XBZ6-F1
#
_cell.length_a   1.000
_cell.length_b   1.000
_cell.length_c   1.000
_cell.angle_alpha   90.00
_cell.angle_beta   90.00
_cell.angle_gamma   90.00
#
_symmetry.space_group_name_H-M   'P 1'
#
loop_
_entity.id
_entity.type
_entity.pdbx_description
1 polymer ?
#
loop_
_entity_poly.entity_id
_entity_poly.type
_entity_poly.pdbx_seq_one_letter_code
_entity_poly.pdbx_strand_id
1 'polypeptide(L)'
;MRRGALKAGALLLALATAGTALPALAGRSPKGIDAVPPLCLDYAAEEWGVPADALRLILAVEQGTPGACSANTNGTEDCGPGQINTIWFSVIAAGRVPPASIRQALTNDACYNIRVTAWILRREIDAVGWDRFWTAVGNYHSRTPELHAKYLRRIVEAAKALSIQP
;
A
#
# COMPACT_ATOMS: atom_id res chain seq x y z
N MET A 1 24.47 61.94 59.65
CA MET A 1 23.37 60.97 59.88
C MET A 1 22.36 61.04 58.73
N ARG A 2 22.34 60.05 57.84
CA ARG A 2 21.16 59.38 57.25
C ARG A 2 21.63 58.62 55.99
N ARG A 3 21.39 57.31 56.03
CA ARG A 3 21.86 56.29 55.09
C ARG A 3 21.06 56.37 53.79
N GLY A 4 21.73 56.35 52.64
CA GLY A 4 21.10 56.04 51.36
C GLY A 4 20.87 54.54 51.25
N ALA A 5 19.63 54.13 50.96
CA ALA A 5 19.29 52.75 50.66
C ALA A 5 19.11 52.63 49.14
N LEU A 6 20.08 52.02 48.45
CA LEU A 6 19.87 51.49 47.10
C LEU A 6 18.93 50.28 47.21
N LYS A 7 17.82 50.30 46.46
CA LYS A 7 16.95 49.13 46.28
C LYS A 7 17.62 48.20 45.27
N ALA A 8 17.86 46.95 45.68
CA ALA A 8 18.39 45.89 44.84
C ALA A 8 17.37 45.51 43.76
N GLY A 9 17.80 45.51 42.49
CA GLY A 9 17.05 44.98 41.36
C GLY A 9 17.12 43.44 41.36
N ALA A 10 15.95 42.80 41.30
CA ALA A 10 15.85 41.38 41.01
C ALA A 10 15.61 41.21 39.49
N LEU A 11 16.65 40.81 38.76
CA LEU A 11 16.53 40.41 37.36
C LEU A 11 16.11 38.94 37.33
N LEU A 12 14.82 38.68 37.09
CA LEU A 12 14.29 37.34 36.84
C LEU A 12 14.74 36.88 35.44
N LEU A 13 15.72 35.97 35.40
CA LEU A 13 16.14 35.30 34.18
C LEU A 13 15.11 34.19 33.85
N ALA A 14 14.14 34.50 32.99
CA ALA A 14 13.24 33.49 32.46
C ALA A 14 14.00 32.64 31.43
N LEU A 15 14.35 31.40 31.79
CA LEU A 15 14.81 30.40 30.83
C LEU A 15 13.61 29.97 29.99
N ALA A 16 13.44 30.59 28.82
CA ALA A 16 12.56 30.06 27.79
C ALA A 16 13.18 28.78 27.24
N THR A 17 12.64 27.61 27.62
CA THR A 17 12.92 26.35 26.93
C THR A 17 12.35 26.45 25.53
N ALA A 18 13.20 26.70 24.54
CA ALA A 18 12.83 26.55 23.14
C ALA A 18 12.55 25.06 22.88
N GLY A 19 11.29 24.66 23.01
CA GLY A 19 10.82 23.36 22.57
C GLY A 19 11.01 23.30 21.05
N THR A 20 12.00 22.55 20.59
CA THR A 20 12.15 22.23 19.17
C THR A 20 10.99 21.32 18.78
N ALA A 21 9.96 21.88 18.16
CA ALA A 21 8.98 21.07 17.45
C ALA A 21 9.72 20.30 16.35
N LEU A 22 9.83 18.98 16.52
CA LEU A 22 10.32 18.10 15.46
C LEU A 22 9.43 18.32 14.23
N PRO A 23 10.00 18.56 13.03
CA PRO A 23 9.20 18.58 11.83
C PRO A 23 8.60 17.19 11.65
N ALA A 24 7.27 17.11 11.57
CA ALA A 24 6.59 15.90 11.15
C ALA A 24 7.02 15.61 9.70
N LEU A 25 8.00 14.71 9.53
CA LEU A 25 8.27 14.06 8.25
C LEU A 25 7.17 13.01 8.00
N ALA A 26 5.91 13.44 7.98
CA ALA A 26 4.84 12.62 7.46
C ALA A 26 4.92 12.70 5.94
N GLY A 27 5.82 11.91 5.35
CA GLY A 27 5.77 11.64 3.91
C GLY A 27 4.35 11.18 3.57
N ARG A 28 3.73 11.80 2.56
CA ARG A 28 2.37 11.42 2.15
C ARG A 28 2.39 9.95 1.75
N SER A 29 1.48 9.18 2.35
CA SER A 29 1.28 7.76 2.01
C SER A 29 1.00 7.62 0.50
N PRO A 30 1.49 6.55 -0.14
CA PRO A 30 1.14 6.21 -1.52
C PRO A 30 -0.36 6.23 -1.76
N LYS A 31 -0.80 6.83 -2.88
CA LYS A 31 -2.21 6.94 -3.27
C LYS A 31 -2.92 5.58 -3.27
N GLY A 32 -2.25 4.53 -3.76
CA GLY A 32 -2.81 3.18 -3.78
C GLY A 32 -3.04 2.59 -2.39
N ILE A 33 -2.22 2.93 -1.39
CA ILE A 33 -2.45 2.52 0.00
C ILE A 33 -3.65 3.28 0.58
N ASP A 34 -3.69 4.61 0.38
CA ASP A 34 -4.79 5.46 0.87
C ASP A 34 -6.15 5.12 0.21
N ALA A 35 -6.10 4.50 -0.96
CA ALA A 35 -7.27 4.06 -1.72
C ALA A 35 -8.01 2.87 -1.07
N VAL A 36 -7.40 2.19 -0.09
CA VAL A 36 -7.95 1.00 0.56
C VAL A 36 -8.10 1.25 2.06
N PRO A 37 -9.30 1.09 2.64
CA PRO A 37 -9.47 1.16 4.10
C PRO A 37 -8.57 0.17 4.82
N PRO A 38 -7.82 0.57 5.88
CA PRO A 38 -6.89 -0.31 6.58
C PRO A 38 -7.52 -1.63 7.06
N LEU A 39 -8.74 -1.58 7.59
CA LEU A 39 -9.47 -2.78 8.04
C LEU A 39 -9.68 -3.80 6.91
N CYS A 40 -9.93 -3.35 5.68
CA CYS A 40 -10.12 -4.24 4.55
C CYS A 40 -8.81 -4.89 4.11
N LEU A 41 -7.69 -4.15 4.21
CA LEU A 41 -6.36 -4.70 3.95
C LEU A 41 -5.99 -5.75 5.00
N ASP A 42 -6.15 -5.43 6.28
CA ASP A 42 -5.80 -6.33 7.37
C ASP A 42 -6.67 -7.59 7.33
N TYR A 43 -7.98 -7.45 7.08
CA TYR A 43 -8.88 -8.60 6.90
C TYR A 43 -8.49 -9.46 5.69
N ALA A 44 -8.15 -8.85 4.55
CA ALA A 44 -7.71 -9.60 3.37
C ALA A 44 -6.39 -10.35 3.59
N ALA A 45 -5.45 -9.73 4.31
CA ALA A 45 -4.19 -10.35 4.69
C ALA A 45 -4.42 -11.57 5.59
N GLU A 46 -5.29 -11.45 6.60
CA GLU A 46 -5.66 -12.55 7.50
C GLU A 46 -6.39 -13.67 6.76
N GLU A 47 -7.43 -13.33 5.99
CA GLU A 47 -8.27 -14.31 5.27
C GLU A 47 -7.45 -15.22 4.34
N TRP A 48 -6.48 -14.63 3.62
CA TRP A 48 -5.66 -15.38 2.67
C TRP A 48 -4.30 -15.80 3.23
N GLY A 49 -4.00 -15.46 4.48
CA GLY A 49 -2.74 -15.79 5.14
C GLY A 49 -1.52 -15.26 4.38
N VAL A 50 -1.58 -14.00 3.93
CA VAL A 50 -0.46 -13.30 3.27
C VAL A 50 0.02 -12.13 4.13
N PRO A 51 1.30 -11.73 4.07
CA PRO A 51 1.77 -10.60 4.87
C PRO A 51 1.06 -9.29 4.48
N ALA A 52 0.50 -8.57 5.46
CA ALA A 52 -0.15 -7.28 5.22
C ALA A 52 0.80 -6.27 4.55
N ASP A 53 2.08 -6.29 4.92
CA ASP A 53 3.09 -5.43 4.31
C ASP A 53 3.31 -5.72 2.83
N ALA A 54 3.18 -6.98 2.40
CA ALA A 54 3.25 -7.32 0.97
C ALA A 54 2.09 -6.68 0.18
N LEU A 55 0.89 -6.65 0.77
CA LEU A 55 -0.26 -5.95 0.18
C LEU A 55 -0.04 -4.44 0.13
N ARG A 56 0.54 -3.84 1.19
CA ARG A 56 0.91 -2.41 1.20
C ARG A 56 1.91 -2.09 0.08
N LEU A 57 2.92 -2.95 -0.11
CA LEU A 57 3.91 -2.79 -1.18
C LEU A 57 3.30 -2.90 -2.57
N ILE A 58 2.42 -3.89 -2.80
CA ILE A 58 1.69 -4.02 -4.06
C ILE A 58 0.87 -2.76 -4.32
N LEU A 59 0.06 -2.30 -3.36
CA LEU A 59 -0.73 -1.07 -3.50
C LEU A 59 0.12 0.18 -3.76
N ALA A 60 1.27 0.29 -3.08
CA ALA A 60 2.21 1.39 -3.30
C ALA A 60 2.85 1.36 -4.69
N VAL A 61 3.00 0.19 -5.31
CA VAL A 61 3.52 0.06 -6.66
C VAL A 61 2.41 0.27 -7.69
N GLU A 62 1.24 -0.32 -7.50
CA GLU A 62 0.13 -0.26 -8.45
C GLU A 62 -0.52 1.12 -8.52
N GLN A 63 -0.61 1.84 -7.39
CA GLN A 63 -1.16 3.22 -7.31
C GLN A 63 -2.58 3.38 -7.90
N GLY A 64 -3.31 2.26 -8.04
CA GLY A 64 -4.68 2.25 -8.53
C GLY A 64 -5.64 2.95 -7.58
N THR A 65 -6.82 3.30 -8.08
CA THR A 65 -7.90 3.85 -7.25
C THR A 65 -9.25 3.28 -7.64
N PRO A 66 -10.23 3.27 -6.71
CA PRO A 66 -11.60 2.92 -7.04
C PRO A 66 -12.13 3.78 -8.18
N GLY A 67 -12.94 3.17 -9.04
CA GLY A 67 -13.54 3.82 -10.22
C GLY A 67 -12.62 3.90 -11.44
N ALA A 68 -11.35 3.46 -11.34
CA ALA A 68 -10.39 3.54 -12.44
C ALA A 68 -10.05 2.16 -13.00
N CYS A 69 -9.92 2.11 -14.33
CA CYS A 69 -9.28 1.02 -15.06
C CYS A 69 -8.30 1.62 -16.08
N SER A 70 -7.18 0.93 -16.32
CA SER A 70 -6.17 1.32 -17.30
C SER A 70 -6.10 0.30 -18.41
N ALA A 71 -6.22 0.74 -19.67
CA ALA A 71 -6.22 -0.16 -20.83
C ALA A 71 -4.82 -0.61 -21.22
N ASN A 72 -4.69 -1.90 -21.53
CA ASN A 72 -3.48 -2.52 -22.05
C ASN A 72 -3.56 -2.69 -23.56
N THR A 73 -2.40 -2.76 -24.22
CA THR A 73 -2.30 -2.90 -25.68
C THR A 73 -2.89 -4.21 -26.22
N ASN A 74 -3.04 -5.22 -25.35
CA ASN A 74 -3.63 -6.51 -25.68
C ASN A 74 -5.17 -6.55 -25.49
N GLY A 75 -5.81 -5.41 -25.22
CA GLY A 75 -7.26 -5.29 -25.03
C GLY A 75 -7.78 -5.70 -23.65
N THR A 76 -6.89 -6.05 -22.71
CA THR A 76 -7.25 -6.21 -21.30
C THR A 76 -7.17 -4.87 -20.57
N GLU A 77 -7.70 -4.80 -19.35
CA GLU A 77 -7.59 -3.61 -18.50
C GLU A 77 -7.21 -4.03 -17.09
N ASP A 78 -6.51 -3.15 -16.37
CA ASP A 78 -6.16 -3.32 -14.96
C ASP A 78 -6.99 -2.35 -14.11
N CYS A 79 -7.75 -2.88 -13.15
CA CYS A 79 -8.82 -2.15 -12.47
C CYS A 79 -8.66 -2.07 -10.94
N GLY A 80 -9.04 -0.92 -10.39
CA GLY A 80 -9.10 -0.67 -8.94
C GLY A 80 -7.72 -0.57 -8.27
N PRO A 81 -7.68 -0.48 -6.92
CA PRO A 81 -6.44 -0.24 -6.16
C PRO A 81 -5.27 -1.18 -6.45
N GLY A 82 -5.53 -2.48 -6.52
CA GLY A 82 -4.55 -3.51 -6.85
C GLY A 82 -4.30 -3.71 -8.34
N GLN A 83 -4.95 -2.91 -9.21
CA GLN A 83 -4.81 -3.01 -10.66
C GLN A 83 -5.06 -4.45 -11.18
N ILE A 84 -6.18 -5.06 -10.74
CA ILE A 84 -6.53 -6.44 -11.11
C ILE A 84 -6.91 -6.48 -12.59
N ASN A 85 -6.17 -7.30 -13.35
CA ASN A 85 -6.40 -7.48 -14.77
C ASN A 85 -7.73 -8.19 -15.07
N THR A 86 -8.44 -7.76 -16.13
CA THR A 86 -9.73 -8.31 -16.57
C THR A 86 -9.70 -9.80 -16.92
N ILE A 87 -8.53 -10.40 -17.19
CA ILE A 87 -8.39 -11.86 -17.37
C ILE A 87 -8.87 -12.66 -16.15
N TRP A 88 -8.80 -12.08 -14.95
CA TRP A 88 -9.24 -12.75 -13.73
C TRP A 88 -10.76 -12.78 -13.59
N PHE A 89 -11.51 -11.95 -14.31
CA PHE A 89 -12.91 -11.73 -14.00
C PHE A 89 -13.77 -12.96 -14.29
N SER A 90 -13.46 -13.70 -15.36
CA SER A 90 -14.13 -14.97 -15.67
C SER A 90 -13.79 -16.06 -14.64
N VAL A 91 -12.54 -16.10 -14.19
CA VAL A 91 -12.06 -17.03 -13.15
C VAL A 91 -12.78 -16.76 -11.82
N ILE A 92 -12.91 -15.49 -11.44
CA ILE A 92 -13.59 -15.05 -10.22
C ILE A 92 -15.10 -15.28 -10.32
N ALA A 93 -15.70 -14.95 -11.48
CA ALA A 93 -17.11 -15.18 -11.72
C ALA A 93 -17.48 -16.66 -11.60
N ALA A 94 -16.58 -17.56 -12.02
CA ALA A 94 -16.73 -19.01 -11.95
C ALA A 94 -18.08 -19.53 -12.49
N GLY A 95 -18.66 -18.83 -13.46
CA GLY A 95 -19.99 -19.12 -14.01
C GLY A 95 -21.18 -18.87 -13.07
N ARG A 96 -20.94 -18.31 -11.86
CA ARG A 96 -21.98 -18.06 -10.84
C ARG A 96 -22.58 -16.66 -10.93
N VAL A 97 -21.83 -15.70 -11.47
CA VAL A 97 -22.28 -14.30 -11.64
C VAL A 97 -21.81 -13.76 -12.99
N PRO A 98 -22.49 -12.73 -13.55
CA PRO A 98 -22.03 -12.09 -14.77
C PRO A 98 -20.64 -11.45 -14.60
N PRO A 99 -19.71 -11.58 -15.57
CA PRO A 99 -18.41 -10.90 -15.50
C PRO A 99 -18.50 -9.37 -15.35
N ALA A 100 -19.57 -8.75 -15.85
CA ALA A 100 -19.84 -7.33 -15.65
C ALA A 100 -20.05 -6.96 -14.18
N SER A 101 -20.67 -7.83 -13.39
CA SER A 101 -20.85 -7.63 -11.95
C SER A 101 -19.49 -7.72 -11.22
N ILE A 102 -18.64 -8.66 -11.62
CA ILE A 102 -17.26 -8.76 -11.11
C ILE A 102 -16.46 -7.51 -11.44
N ARG A 103 -16.56 -7.01 -12.68
CA ARG A 103 -15.95 -5.74 -13.07
C ARG A 103 -16.40 -4.60 -12.17
N GLN A 104 -17.71 -4.42 -12.03
CA GLN A 104 -18.25 -3.33 -11.21
C GLN A 104 -17.74 -3.40 -9.77
N ALA A 105 -17.72 -4.59 -9.17
CA ALA A 105 -17.22 -4.78 -7.82
C ALA A 105 -15.70 -4.50 -7.74
N LEU A 106 -14.88 -5.13 -8.59
CA LEU A 106 -13.42 -4.95 -8.56
C LEU A 106 -12.97 -3.52 -8.84
N THR A 107 -13.66 -2.83 -9.74
CA THR A 107 -13.31 -1.45 -10.09
C THR A 107 -13.70 -0.48 -8.97
N ASN A 108 -14.86 -0.64 -8.33
CA ASN A 108 -15.42 0.39 -7.45
C ASN A 108 -15.33 0.07 -5.95
N ASP A 109 -15.23 -1.19 -5.56
CA ASP A 109 -15.13 -1.61 -4.16
C ASP A 109 -13.67 -1.93 -3.81
N ALA A 110 -13.04 -1.02 -3.09
CA ALA A 110 -11.65 -1.17 -2.64
C ALA A 110 -11.43 -2.40 -1.75
N CYS A 111 -12.42 -2.76 -0.94
CA CYS A 111 -12.35 -3.89 -0.01
C CYS A 111 -12.45 -5.22 -0.78
N TYR A 112 -13.34 -5.29 -1.76
CA TYR A 112 -13.39 -6.45 -2.65
C TYR A 112 -12.12 -6.58 -3.49
N ASN A 113 -11.61 -5.46 -4.02
CA ASN A 113 -10.39 -5.44 -4.81
C ASN A 113 -9.18 -5.95 -4.02
N ILE A 114 -8.92 -5.41 -2.82
CA ILE A 114 -7.76 -5.84 -2.01
C ILE A 114 -7.87 -7.30 -1.56
N ARG A 115 -9.10 -7.79 -1.30
CA ARG A 115 -9.35 -9.20 -1.01
C ARG A 115 -8.97 -10.10 -2.19
N VAL A 116 -9.29 -9.68 -3.42
CA VAL A 116 -8.89 -10.39 -4.65
C VAL A 116 -7.39 -10.29 -4.89
N THR A 117 -6.76 -9.14 -4.62
CA THR A 117 -5.30 -8.98 -4.64
C THR A 117 -4.62 -9.99 -3.71
N ALA A 118 -5.09 -10.10 -2.47
CA ALA A 118 -4.56 -11.05 -1.48
C ALA A 118 -4.74 -12.51 -1.93
N TRP A 119 -5.90 -12.84 -2.51
CA TRP A 119 -6.16 -14.16 -3.10
C TRP A 119 -5.19 -14.49 -4.24
N ILE A 120 -4.97 -13.57 -5.19
CA ILE A 120 -4.04 -13.78 -6.31
C ILE A 120 -2.62 -13.96 -5.78
N LEU A 121 -2.17 -13.10 -4.86
CA LEU A 121 -0.86 -13.24 -4.23
C LEU A 121 -0.71 -14.59 -3.54
N ARG A 122 -1.73 -15.02 -2.78
CA ARG A 122 -1.70 -16.32 -2.10
C ARG A 122 -1.55 -17.47 -3.08
N ARG A 123 -2.26 -17.42 -4.22
CA ARG A 123 -2.14 -18.43 -5.28
C ARG A 123 -0.74 -18.48 -5.88
N GLU A 124 -0.09 -17.34 -6.07
CA GLU A 124 1.29 -17.31 -6.56
C GLU A 124 2.26 -17.89 -5.52
N ILE A 125 2.05 -17.59 -4.23
CA ILE A 125 2.84 -18.17 -3.12
C ILE A 125 2.67 -19.70 -3.10
N ASP A 126 1.44 -20.20 -3.17
CA ASP A 126 1.15 -21.64 -3.20
C ASP A 126 1.77 -22.33 -4.41
N ALA A 127 1.84 -21.65 -5.56
CA ALA A 127 2.42 -22.20 -6.78
C ALA A 127 3.96 -22.30 -6.72
N VAL A 128 4.64 -21.43 -5.95
CA VAL A 128 6.10 -21.35 -5.95
C VAL A 128 6.77 -21.76 -4.65
N GLY A 129 6.02 -21.88 -3.55
CA GLY A 129 6.54 -22.13 -2.21
C GLY A 129 6.88 -20.84 -1.45
N TRP A 130 6.75 -20.88 -0.12
CA TRP A 130 7.05 -19.76 0.77
C TRP A 130 8.54 -19.38 0.78
N ASP A 131 9.44 -20.33 0.51
CA ASP A 131 10.88 -20.09 0.33
C ASP A 131 11.18 -19.20 -0.89
N ARG A 132 10.25 -19.12 -1.85
CA ARG A 132 10.34 -18.27 -3.04
C ARG A 132 9.32 -17.14 -3.01
N PHE A 133 9.02 -16.61 -1.83
CA PHE A 133 8.04 -15.54 -1.62
C PHE A 133 8.22 -14.35 -2.59
N TRP A 134 9.45 -13.85 -2.78
CA TRP A 134 9.71 -12.74 -3.70
C TRP A 134 9.45 -13.11 -5.17
N THR A 135 9.62 -14.37 -5.56
CA THR A 135 9.18 -14.85 -6.87
C THR A 135 7.64 -14.78 -6.99
N ALA A 136 6.90 -15.12 -5.94
CA ALA A 136 5.44 -14.98 -5.95
C ALA A 136 5.00 -13.52 -6.11
N VAL A 137 5.64 -12.60 -5.37
CA VAL A 137 5.36 -11.15 -5.46
C VAL A 137 5.64 -10.61 -6.87
N GLY A 138 6.73 -11.05 -7.52
CA GLY A 138 6.99 -10.68 -8.91
C GLY A 138 5.97 -11.27 -9.89
N ASN A 139 5.58 -12.52 -9.67
CA ASN A 139 4.60 -13.23 -10.50
C ASN A 139 3.19 -12.65 -10.41
N TYR A 140 2.82 -12.05 -9.28
CA TYR A 140 1.57 -11.30 -9.13
C TYR A 140 1.38 -10.31 -10.29
N HIS A 141 2.45 -9.59 -10.64
CA HIS A 141 2.44 -8.65 -11.76
C HIS A 141 2.63 -9.36 -13.10
N SER A 142 3.67 -10.19 -13.22
CA SER A 142 3.94 -10.93 -14.46
C SER A 142 4.94 -12.06 -14.26
N ARG A 143 4.74 -13.17 -14.96
CA ARG A 143 5.73 -14.27 -15.06
C ARG A 143 6.75 -14.06 -16.18
N THR A 144 6.62 -13.02 -16.98
CA THR A 144 7.63 -12.64 -18.00
C THR A 144 8.87 -12.09 -17.29
N PRO A 145 10.08 -12.66 -17.51
CA PRO A 145 11.27 -12.35 -16.71
C PRO A 145 11.59 -10.85 -16.59
N GLU A 146 11.48 -10.10 -17.70
CA GLU A 146 11.82 -8.68 -17.73
C GLU A 146 10.82 -7.82 -16.95
N LEU A 147 9.52 -8.12 -17.09
CA LEU A 147 8.44 -7.43 -16.39
C LEU A 147 8.47 -7.75 -14.89
N HIS A 148 8.68 -9.02 -14.55
CA HIS A 148 8.86 -9.50 -13.20
C HIS A 148 10.01 -8.76 -12.50
N ALA A 149 11.20 -8.74 -13.10
CA ALA A 149 12.36 -8.09 -12.51
C ALA A 149 12.17 -6.57 -12.37
N LYS A 150 11.51 -5.93 -13.34
CA LYS A 150 11.15 -4.50 -13.28
C LYS A 150 10.18 -4.22 -12.12
N TYR A 151 9.21 -5.10 -11.92
CA TYR A 151 8.24 -4.98 -10.84
C TYR A 151 8.90 -5.11 -9.47
N LEU A 152 9.73 -6.13 -9.27
CA LEU A 152 10.45 -6.32 -8.00
C LEU A 152 11.36 -5.14 -7.63
N ARG A 153 11.99 -4.49 -8.62
CA ARG A 153 12.74 -3.25 -8.34
C ARG A 153 11.83 -2.16 -7.77
N ARG A 154 10.62 -1.98 -8.30
CA ARG A 154 9.65 -1.00 -7.77
C ARG A 154 9.19 -1.37 -6.37
N ILE A 155 9.00 -2.65 -6.09
CA ILE A 155 8.65 -3.15 -4.75
C ILE A 155 9.76 -2.84 -3.74
N VAL A 156 11.03 -3.05 -4.09
CA VAL A 156 12.18 -2.70 -3.24
C VAL A 156 12.23 -1.19 -2.96
N GLU A 157 12.00 -0.36 -3.97
CA GLU A 157 11.95 1.10 -3.77
C GLU A 157 10.78 1.53 -2.89
N ALA A 158 9.61 0.90 -3.05
CA ALA A 158 8.47 1.13 -2.17
C ALA A 158 8.76 0.70 -0.71
N ALA A 159 9.43 -0.43 -0.52
CA ALA A 159 9.81 -0.94 0.80
C ALA A 159 10.74 0.03 1.54
N LYS A 160 11.76 0.55 0.84
CA LYS A 160 12.64 1.59 1.38
C LYS A 160 11.87 2.86 1.76
N ALA A 161 10.99 3.34 0.87
CA ALA A 161 10.21 4.55 1.10
C ALA A 161 9.24 4.42 2.30
N LEU A 162 8.71 3.21 2.52
CA LEU A 162 7.77 2.91 3.60
C LEU A 162 8.43 2.38 4.87
N SER A 163 9.76 2.23 4.89
CA SER A 163 10.50 1.59 5.99
C SER A 163 10.03 0.17 6.31
N ILE A 164 9.47 -0.53 5.33
CA ILE A 164 9.08 -1.95 5.43
C ILE A 164 10.34 -2.78 5.17
N GLN A 165 10.68 -3.68 6.10
CA GLN A 165 11.77 -4.62 5.89
C GLN A 165 11.28 -5.77 5.01
N PRO A 166 11.89 -6.00 3.82
CA PRO A 166 11.60 -7.16 3.00
C PRO A 166 12.18 -8.46 3.58
#